data_AF-F4J432-F1
#
_entry.id   AF-F4J432-F1
#
_cell.length_a   1.000
_cell.length_b   1.000
_cell.length_c   1.000
_cell.angle_alpha   90.00
_cell.angle_beta   90.00
_cell.angle_gamma   90.00
#
_symmetry.space_group_name_H-M   'P 1'
#
loop_
_entity.id
_entity.type
_entity.pdbx_description
1 polymer ?
#
loop_
_entity_poly.entity_id
_entity_poly.type
_entity_poly.pdbx_seq_one_letter_code
_entity_poly.pdbx_strand_id
1 'polypeptide(L)'
;MVTPMSNRKHMVMSLIEKAARFFFTRFLTHFISTGCVTIFEGGNMVTFEGKDSRCHLKSELEIHSPQFYWKVMTQVDLGLADAYINGDFSFVNKETGLLNLIMILIASKELNSNLAEKRGRWTPIFLTTGLSSAKHFLKHLYRQNNLTQARRNISRHYDLSNELFTIFLDDTMSYSSGVFKSDDEELKIAQMRKIYLLIEKTAYLSCSIENVENIGIHYYQTLRLWRKNFFERQKQITDLGFDDRFVRTCEYYFDYCAAGFKTRTVGDYQIVFSRPGNVIALGDDSFYSSPLTQKKQLQMNHFDS
;
A
#
# COMPACT_ATOMS: atom_id res chain seq x y z
N MET A 1 16.48 -30.07 8.24
CA MET A 1 16.55 -29.95 9.72
C MET A 1 15.35 -29.14 10.17
N VAL A 2 14.33 -29.81 10.72
CA VAL A 2 13.08 -29.18 11.19
C VAL A 2 13.30 -28.74 12.63
N THR A 3 13.35 -27.44 12.88
CA THR A 3 13.32 -26.87 14.23
C THR A 3 11.93 -27.14 14.82
N PRO A 4 11.80 -27.72 16.02
CA PRO A 4 10.49 -27.95 16.62
C PRO A 4 9.84 -26.61 16.97
N MET A 5 8.55 -26.45 16.66
CA MET A 5 7.76 -25.29 17.08
C MET A 5 7.77 -25.19 18.61
N SER A 6 8.56 -24.25 19.11
CA SER A 6 8.66 -23.90 20.53
C SER A 6 7.32 -23.41 21.07
N ASN A 7 6.81 -24.13 22.08
CA ASN A 7 6.01 -23.65 23.20
C ASN A 7 4.88 -22.63 22.86
N ARG A 8 3.80 -23.09 22.21
CA ARG A 8 2.56 -22.30 22.10
C ARG A 8 1.91 -22.22 23.49
N LYS A 9 2.15 -21.13 24.22
CA LYS A 9 1.34 -20.77 25.40
C LYS A 9 -0.13 -20.74 24.97
N HIS A 10 -0.98 -21.51 25.65
CA HIS A 10 -2.43 -21.40 25.45
C HIS A 10 -2.86 -19.95 25.67
N MET A 11 -3.38 -19.29 24.63
CA MET A 11 -3.96 -17.95 24.74
C MET A 11 -5.24 -18.03 25.58
N VAL A 12 -5.17 -17.58 26.84
CA VAL A 12 -6.34 -17.44 27.70
C VAL A 12 -7.03 -16.12 27.37
N MET A 13 -8.23 -16.19 26.78
CA MET A 13 -9.04 -15.02 26.46
C MET A 13 -9.97 -14.64 27.63
N SER A 14 -10.05 -13.34 27.90
CA SER A 14 -11.11 -12.75 28.73
C SER A 14 -12.51 -12.89 28.08
N LEU A 15 -13.57 -12.68 28.86
CA LEU A 15 -14.95 -12.69 28.34
C LEU A 15 -15.16 -11.63 27.24
N ILE A 16 -14.53 -10.47 27.38
CA ILE A 16 -14.59 -9.37 26.41
C ILE A 16 -13.93 -9.78 25.10
N GLU A 17 -12.75 -10.41 25.16
CA GLU A 17 -12.04 -10.87 23.96
C GLU A 17 -12.78 -12.02 23.26
N LYS A 18 -13.41 -12.93 24.01
CA LYS A 18 -14.29 -13.97 23.44
C LYS A 18 -15.48 -13.35 22.70
N ALA A 19 -16.12 -12.33 23.28
CA ALA A 19 -17.21 -11.60 22.63
C ALA A 19 -16.70 -10.86 21.38
N ALA A 20 -15.57 -10.14 21.47
CA ALA A 20 -14.97 -9.43 20.34
C ALA A 20 -14.64 -10.40 19.19
N ARG A 21 -14.05 -11.57 19.49
CA ARG A 21 -13.78 -12.64 18.52
C ARG A 21 -15.06 -13.16 17.86
N PHE A 22 -16.12 -13.39 18.63
CA PHE A 22 -17.40 -13.83 18.09
C PHE A 22 -17.98 -12.81 17.08
N PHE A 23 -18.01 -11.53 17.44
CA PHE A 23 -18.49 -10.49 16.53
C PHE A 23 -17.57 -10.31 15.31
N PHE A 24 -16.26 -10.36 15.50
CA PHE A 24 -15.26 -10.25 14.44
C PHE A 24 -15.39 -11.39 13.42
N THR A 25 -15.44 -12.64 13.87
CA THR A 25 -15.59 -13.80 12.98
C THR A 25 -16.92 -13.76 12.24
N ARG A 26 -18.02 -13.43 12.93
CA ARG A 26 -19.33 -13.24 12.29
C ARG A 26 -19.30 -12.12 11.24
N PHE A 27 -18.61 -11.01 11.53
CA PHE A 27 -18.43 -9.92 10.58
C PHE A 27 -17.70 -10.40 9.33
N LEU A 28 -16.54 -11.06 9.47
CA LEU A 28 -15.77 -11.56 8.34
C LEU A 28 -16.56 -12.55 7.47
N THR A 29 -17.37 -13.43 8.05
CA THR A 29 -18.23 -14.35 7.29
C THR A 29 -19.17 -13.64 6.32
N HIS A 30 -19.67 -12.45 6.67
CA HIS A 30 -20.58 -11.68 5.82
C HIS A 30 -19.85 -10.64 4.98
N PHE A 31 -18.67 -10.20 5.44
CA PHE A 31 -17.92 -9.13 4.82
C PHE A 31 -17.02 -9.64 3.69
N ILE A 32 -16.32 -10.76 3.87
CA ILE A 32 -15.39 -11.29 2.86
C ILE A 32 -16.20 -11.82 1.66
N SER A 33 -16.25 -11.02 0.60
CA SER A 33 -17.02 -11.32 -0.62
C SER A 33 -16.13 -11.83 -1.75
N THR A 34 -14.82 -11.64 -1.66
CA THR A 34 -13.82 -12.07 -2.65
C THR A 34 -12.50 -12.46 -1.99
N GLY A 35 -11.73 -13.37 -2.60
CA GLY A 35 -10.50 -13.90 -2.04
C GLY A 35 -10.72 -14.80 -0.82
N CYS A 36 -9.63 -15.17 -0.14
CA CYS A 36 -9.64 -16.09 1.00
C CYS A 36 -8.80 -15.56 2.16
N VAL A 37 -9.38 -15.48 3.35
CA VAL A 37 -8.71 -15.09 4.60
C VAL A 37 -8.77 -16.26 5.58
N THR A 38 -7.62 -16.76 6.00
CA THR A 38 -7.50 -17.84 6.99
C THR A 38 -6.85 -17.31 8.25
N ILE A 39 -7.41 -17.67 9.40
CA ILE A 39 -6.94 -17.25 10.72
C ILE A 39 -6.52 -18.48 11.52
N PHE A 40 -5.26 -18.50 11.94
CA PHE A 40 -4.66 -19.49 12.83
C PHE A 40 -4.58 -18.93 14.26
N GLU A 41 -5.16 -19.66 15.21
CA GLU A 41 -5.19 -19.23 16.61
C GLU A 41 -5.26 -20.43 17.55
N GLY A 42 -4.30 -20.55 18.46
CA GLY A 42 -4.34 -21.58 19.51
C GLY A 42 -4.45 -23.03 19.00
N GLY A 43 -4.01 -23.28 17.75
CA GLY A 43 -4.14 -24.58 17.08
C GLY A 43 -5.41 -24.76 16.24
N ASN A 44 -6.37 -23.84 16.34
CA ASN A 44 -7.56 -23.83 15.50
C ASN A 44 -7.30 -23.03 14.21
N MET A 45 -8.04 -23.38 13.16
CA MET A 45 -8.04 -22.69 11.88
C MET A 45 -9.47 -22.33 11.50
N VAL A 46 -9.70 -21.07 11.11
CA VAL A 46 -11.00 -20.61 10.59
C VAL A 46 -10.75 -19.90 9.26
N THR A 47 -11.47 -20.29 8.22
CA THR A 47 -11.33 -19.73 6.86
C THR A 47 -12.60 -18.98 6.45
N PHE A 48 -12.41 -17.82 5.83
CA PHE A 48 -13.45 -16.98 5.24
C PHE A 48 -13.16 -16.83 3.75
N GLU A 49 -14.04 -17.36 2.90
CA GLU A 49 -13.84 -17.40 1.46
C GLU A 49 -14.99 -16.69 0.74
N GLY A 50 -14.63 -15.78 -0.17
CA GLY A 50 -15.56 -15.07 -1.02
C GLY A 50 -16.11 -15.95 -2.14
N LYS A 51 -17.29 -15.60 -2.67
CA LYS A 51 -17.94 -16.35 -3.76
C LYS A 51 -17.37 -16.04 -5.14
N ASP A 52 -16.61 -14.96 -5.27
CA ASP A 52 -16.06 -14.52 -6.54
C ASP A 52 -14.78 -15.29 -6.92
N SER A 53 -14.94 -16.27 -7.80
CA SER A 53 -13.86 -17.14 -8.29
C SER A 53 -12.75 -16.43 -9.08
N ARG A 54 -12.95 -15.17 -9.49
CA ARG A 54 -11.95 -14.39 -10.25
C ARG A 54 -10.79 -13.90 -9.38
N CYS A 55 -10.97 -13.89 -8.06
CA CYS A 55 -9.95 -13.43 -7.12
C CYS A 55 -9.25 -14.62 -6.47
N HIS A 56 -7.98 -14.78 -6.78
CA HIS A 56 -7.14 -15.86 -6.23
C HIS A 56 -6.30 -15.43 -5.02
N LEU A 57 -6.54 -14.23 -4.49
CA LEU A 57 -5.79 -13.72 -3.35
C LEU A 57 -6.09 -14.54 -2.09
N LYS A 58 -5.02 -14.96 -1.43
CA LYS A 58 -5.06 -15.66 -0.14
C LYS A 58 -4.25 -14.87 0.88
N SER A 59 -4.79 -14.75 2.09
CA SER A 59 -4.09 -14.18 3.23
C SER A 59 -4.28 -15.06 4.46
N GLU A 60 -3.16 -15.44 5.07
CA GLU A 60 -3.10 -16.40 6.17
C GLU A 60 -2.48 -15.71 7.39
N LEU A 61 -3.33 -15.41 8.37
CA LEU A 61 -2.98 -14.67 9.59
C LEU A 61 -2.70 -15.64 10.73
N GLU A 62 -1.66 -15.37 11.51
CA GLU A 62 -1.39 -16.02 12.79
C GLU A 62 -1.65 -15.03 13.93
N ILE A 63 -2.61 -15.33 14.80
CA ILE A 63 -2.95 -14.47 15.94
C ILE A 63 -2.08 -14.84 17.14
N HIS A 64 -1.35 -13.85 17.66
CA HIS A 64 -0.44 -14.00 18.81
C HIS A 64 -1.03 -13.45 20.11
N SER A 65 -1.99 -12.54 19.99
CA SER A 65 -2.58 -11.82 21.12
C SER A 65 -4.10 -11.66 20.94
N PRO A 66 -4.90 -11.94 21.98
CA PRO A 66 -6.36 -11.78 21.90
C PRO A 66 -6.79 -10.31 21.80
N GLN A 67 -5.88 -9.37 22.10
CA GLN A 67 -6.08 -7.93 21.89
C GLN A 67 -6.33 -7.58 20.43
N PHE A 68 -5.89 -8.42 19.49
CA PHE A 68 -6.19 -8.28 18.06
C PHE A 68 -7.68 -8.02 17.81
N TYR A 69 -8.58 -8.88 18.34
CA TYR A 69 -10.02 -8.76 18.10
C TYR A 69 -10.58 -7.49 18.71
N TRP A 70 -10.15 -7.15 19.93
CA TRP A 70 -10.60 -5.94 20.61
C TRP A 70 -10.22 -4.69 19.81
N LYS A 71 -8.95 -4.58 19.42
CA LYS A 71 -8.44 -3.44 18.64
C LYS A 71 -9.16 -3.30 17.31
N VAL A 72 -9.26 -4.38 16.54
CA VAL A 72 -9.92 -4.35 15.22
C VAL A 72 -11.41 -3.99 15.32
N MET A 73 -12.11 -4.49 16.35
CA MET A 73 -13.53 -4.21 16.53
C MET A 73 -13.84 -2.82 17.11
N THR A 74 -12.91 -2.20 17.84
CA THR A 74 -13.19 -0.95 18.57
C THR A 74 -12.51 0.27 17.97
N GLN A 75 -11.37 0.09 17.28
CA GLN A 75 -10.54 1.20 16.80
C GLN A 75 -10.69 1.46 15.30
N VAL A 76 -11.93 1.48 14.81
CA VAL A 76 -12.37 1.96 13.48
C VAL A 76 -11.33 1.76 12.35
N ASP A 77 -10.67 2.83 11.91
CA ASP A 77 -9.80 2.82 10.73
C ASP A 77 -8.36 2.39 11.04
N LEU A 78 -7.99 2.33 12.34
CA LEU A 78 -6.60 2.14 12.80
C LEU A 78 -6.38 0.83 13.55
N GLY A 79 -7.44 0.12 13.94
CA GLY A 79 -7.33 -1.08 14.78
C GLY A 79 -6.50 -2.19 14.16
N LEU A 80 -6.65 -2.41 12.86
CA LEU A 80 -5.83 -3.39 12.12
C LEU A 80 -4.35 -2.97 12.09
N ALA A 81 -4.08 -1.69 11.85
CA ALA A 81 -2.72 -1.14 11.82
C ALA A 81 -2.07 -1.22 13.21
N ASP A 82 -2.78 -0.79 14.25
CA ASP A 82 -2.28 -0.83 15.62
C ASP A 82 -2.03 -2.28 16.08
N ALA A 83 -2.93 -3.21 15.75
CA ALA A 83 -2.72 -4.62 16.05
C ALA A 83 -1.49 -5.19 15.34
N TYR A 84 -1.26 -4.83 14.07
CA TYR A 84 -0.09 -5.28 13.31
C TYR A 84 1.21 -4.70 13.89
N ILE A 85 1.24 -3.38 14.12
CA ILE A 85 2.41 -2.65 14.63
C ILE A 85 2.81 -3.14 16.01
N ASN A 86 1.85 -3.51 16.86
CA ASN A 86 2.12 -4.06 18.18
C ASN A 86 2.43 -5.58 18.17
N GLY A 87 2.37 -6.23 17.00
CA GLY A 87 2.67 -7.66 16.86
C GLY A 87 1.58 -8.57 17.41
N ASP A 88 0.33 -8.08 17.52
CA ASP A 88 -0.80 -8.89 17.98
C ASP A 88 -1.15 -10.03 16.99
N PHE A 89 -0.74 -9.90 15.73
CA PHE A 89 -0.81 -10.92 14.70
C PHE A 89 0.32 -10.78 13.67
N SER A 90 0.59 -11.85 12.91
CA SER A 90 1.49 -11.84 11.75
C SER A 90 0.89 -12.64 10.60
N PHE A 91 1.65 -12.82 9.52
CA PHE A 91 1.25 -13.62 8.36
C PHE A 91 2.18 -14.81 8.14
N VAL A 92 1.60 -15.92 7.68
CA VAL A 92 2.37 -17.10 7.23
C VAL A 92 3.29 -16.71 6.06
N ASN A 93 2.73 -16.05 5.05
CA ASN A 93 3.51 -15.40 3.99
C ASN A 93 3.86 -13.97 4.40
N LYS A 94 5.12 -13.76 4.82
CA LYS A 94 5.64 -12.46 5.23
C LYS A 94 5.78 -11.44 4.10
N GLU A 95 5.80 -11.84 2.84
CA GLU A 95 6.03 -10.92 1.72
C GLU A 95 4.73 -10.31 1.19
N THR A 96 3.68 -11.13 1.08
CA THR A 96 2.42 -10.74 0.44
C THR A 96 1.21 -10.87 1.36
N GLY A 97 1.34 -11.44 2.56
CA GLY A 97 0.20 -11.74 3.44
C GLY A 97 -0.61 -10.49 3.81
N LEU A 98 0.09 -9.44 4.27
CA LEU A 98 -0.54 -8.16 4.64
C LEU A 98 -1.11 -7.43 3.42
N LEU A 99 -0.31 -7.31 2.35
CA LEU A 99 -0.75 -6.77 1.06
C LEU A 99 -2.05 -7.45 0.58
N ASN A 100 -2.09 -8.78 0.56
CA ASN A 100 -3.25 -9.55 0.14
C ASN A 100 -4.45 -9.33 1.05
N LEU A 101 -4.25 -9.27 2.37
CA LEU A 101 -5.33 -8.97 3.31
C LEU A 101 -5.97 -7.62 2.97
N ILE A 102 -5.17 -6.57 2.84
CA ILE A 102 -5.68 -5.22 2.60
C ILE A 102 -6.40 -5.16 1.25
N MET A 103 -5.85 -5.77 0.19
CA MET A 103 -6.52 -5.85 -1.11
C MET A 103 -7.86 -6.60 -1.03
N ILE A 104 -7.91 -7.73 -0.31
CA ILE A 104 -9.15 -8.49 -0.08
C ILE A 104 -10.19 -7.63 0.66
N LEU A 105 -9.79 -6.91 1.71
CA LEU A 105 -10.67 -6.05 2.50
C LEU A 105 -11.23 -4.90 1.65
N ILE A 106 -10.38 -4.25 0.86
CA ILE A 106 -10.79 -3.18 -0.06
C ILE A 106 -11.77 -3.72 -1.10
N ALA A 107 -11.41 -4.80 -1.81
CA ALA A 107 -12.26 -5.37 -2.85
C ALA A 107 -13.60 -5.88 -2.29
N SER A 108 -13.59 -6.49 -1.09
CA SER A 108 -14.80 -6.91 -0.39
C SER A 108 -15.67 -5.72 0.02
N LYS A 109 -15.09 -4.61 0.48
CA LYS A 109 -15.82 -3.37 0.77
C LYS A 109 -16.54 -2.85 -0.47
N GLU A 110 -15.85 -2.77 -1.61
CA GLU A 110 -16.43 -2.28 -2.87
C GLU A 110 -17.51 -3.22 -3.43
N LEU A 111 -17.36 -4.54 -3.28
CA LEU A 111 -18.42 -5.48 -3.66
C LEU A 111 -19.64 -5.35 -2.75
N ASN A 112 -19.43 -5.10 -1.46
CA ASN A 112 -20.51 -4.94 -0.49
C ASN A 112 -21.21 -3.59 -0.58
N SER A 113 -20.52 -2.49 -0.93
CA SER A 113 -21.14 -1.18 -1.13
C SER A 113 -22.14 -1.21 -2.29
N ASN A 114 -21.78 -1.85 -3.41
CA ASN A 114 -22.65 -2.09 -4.56
C ASN A 114 -23.89 -2.94 -4.22
N LEU A 115 -23.80 -3.79 -3.18
CA LEU A 115 -24.93 -4.58 -2.67
C LEU A 115 -25.75 -3.83 -1.61
N ALA A 116 -25.12 -2.93 -0.83
CA ALA A 116 -25.74 -2.19 0.26
C ALA A 116 -26.71 -1.11 -0.24
N GLU A 117 -26.52 -0.55 -1.44
CA GLU A 117 -27.56 0.27 -2.09
C GLU A 117 -28.87 -0.51 -2.31
N LYS A 118 -28.81 -1.86 -2.35
CA LYS A 118 -29.99 -2.74 -2.45
C LYS A 118 -30.44 -3.36 -1.13
N ARG A 119 -29.69 -3.24 -0.03
CA ARG A 119 -30.03 -3.85 1.27
C ARG A 119 -29.77 -2.88 2.41
N GLY A 120 -30.85 -2.29 2.90
CA GLY A 120 -30.85 -1.28 3.95
C GLY A 120 -30.04 -1.62 5.22
N ARG A 121 -29.33 -0.60 5.70
CA ARG A 121 -29.07 -0.23 7.10
C ARG A 121 -28.61 -1.34 8.07
N TRP A 122 -27.58 -2.10 7.71
CA TRP A 122 -26.76 -2.86 8.67
C TRP A 122 -25.25 -2.74 8.43
N THR A 123 -24.78 -1.75 7.68
CA THR A 123 -23.33 -1.52 7.50
C THR A 123 -22.73 -1.05 8.83
N PRO A 124 -21.82 -1.81 9.46
CA PRO A 124 -21.16 -1.39 10.68
C PRO A 124 -20.40 -0.08 10.43
N ILE A 125 -20.48 0.85 11.39
CA ILE A 125 -19.86 2.20 11.36
C ILE A 125 -18.36 2.17 10.98
N PHE A 126 -17.68 1.05 11.21
CA PHE A 126 -16.27 0.84 10.88
C PHE A 126 -15.93 0.82 9.39
N LEU A 127 -16.93 0.75 8.49
CA LEU A 127 -16.70 0.68 7.04
C LEU A 127 -16.82 2.03 6.32
N THR A 128 -17.40 3.06 6.94
CA THR A 128 -17.84 4.28 6.25
C THR A 128 -16.84 5.43 6.22
N THR A 129 -15.68 5.32 6.87
CA THR A 129 -14.65 6.38 6.84
C THR A 129 -13.54 6.06 5.85
N GLY A 130 -13.43 6.89 4.81
CA GLY A 130 -12.39 6.82 3.78
C GLY A 130 -11.12 7.56 4.20
N LEU A 131 -9.96 6.97 3.88
CA LEU A 131 -8.61 7.52 3.65
C LEU A 131 -8.02 8.66 4.53
N SER A 132 -8.72 9.18 5.55
CA SER A 132 -8.25 10.29 6.40
C SER A 132 -7.05 9.90 7.31
N SER A 133 -6.64 8.63 7.27
CA SER A 133 -5.69 7.99 8.18
C SER A 133 -4.20 8.31 7.91
N ALA A 134 -3.81 8.62 6.67
CA ALA A 134 -2.39 8.89 6.34
C ALA A 134 -1.80 10.04 7.17
N LYS A 135 -2.61 11.06 7.47
CA LYS A 135 -2.22 12.22 8.29
C LYS A 135 -2.01 11.87 9.76
N HIS A 136 -2.78 10.91 10.29
CA HIS A 136 -2.61 10.41 11.66
C HIS A 136 -1.46 9.41 11.77
N PHE A 137 -1.25 8.60 10.74
CA PHE A 137 -0.16 7.64 10.65
C PHE A 137 1.21 8.33 10.65
N LEU A 138 1.38 9.38 9.83
CA LEU A 138 2.57 10.24 9.86
C LEU A 138 2.76 10.92 11.22
N LYS A 139 1.67 11.31 11.89
CA LYS A 139 1.73 11.89 13.24
C LYS A 139 2.22 10.88 14.29
N HIS A 140 1.93 9.58 14.14
CA HIS A 140 2.46 8.54 15.02
C HIS A 140 3.92 8.21 14.76
N LEU A 141 4.34 8.19 13.50
CA LEU A 141 5.76 8.14 13.13
C LEU A 141 6.55 9.32 13.72
N TYR A 142 5.90 10.49 13.80
CA TYR A 142 6.51 11.71 14.33
C TYR A 142 6.40 11.87 15.86
N ARG A 143 5.64 11.02 16.57
CA ARG A 143 5.29 11.21 18.00
C ARG A 143 6.29 10.64 19.01
N GLN A 144 7.55 10.55 18.64
CA GLN A 144 8.67 10.42 19.56
C GLN A 144 9.55 11.67 19.43
N ASN A 145 9.20 12.77 20.12
CA ASN A 145 10.12 13.78 20.66
C ASN A 145 9.36 14.99 21.27
N ASN A 146 9.78 15.39 22.47
CA ASN A 146 9.30 16.58 23.18
C ASN A 146 9.50 17.86 22.34
N LEU A 147 8.49 18.73 22.28
CA LEU A 147 8.48 19.99 21.53
C LEU A 147 9.66 20.93 21.86
N THR A 148 10.24 20.81 23.04
CA THR A 148 11.38 21.62 23.52
C THR A 148 12.75 21.10 23.01
N GLN A 149 12.83 19.85 22.57
CA GLN A 149 14.03 19.21 22.00
C GLN A 149 14.11 19.41 20.46
N ALA A 150 12.99 19.80 19.85
CA ALA A 150 12.77 19.85 18.40
C ALA A 150 13.65 20.87 17.64
N ARG A 151 14.14 21.96 18.27
CA ARG A 151 14.99 22.96 17.58
C ARG A 151 16.46 22.58 17.47
N ARG A 152 17.02 21.87 18.47
CA ARG A 152 18.44 21.45 18.46
C ARG A 152 18.67 20.13 17.72
N ASN A 153 17.62 19.36 17.46
CA ASN A 153 17.68 18.11 16.71
C ASN A 153 17.49 18.28 15.19
N ILE A 154 17.28 19.49 14.66
CA ILE A 154 16.86 19.66 13.25
C ILE A 154 17.85 19.04 12.26
N SER A 155 19.17 19.29 12.39
CA SER A 155 20.16 18.65 11.50
C SER A 155 20.23 17.14 11.71
N ARG A 156 20.38 16.69 12.96
CA ARG A 156 20.43 15.26 13.31
C ARG A 156 19.16 14.48 12.91
N HIS A 157 18.01 15.14 12.89
CA HIS A 157 16.74 14.56 12.46
C HIS A 157 16.67 14.42 10.94
N TYR A 158 17.18 15.40 10.17
CA TYR A 158 17.31 15.24 8.72
C TYR A 158 18.37 14.21 8.34
N ASP A 159 19.49 14.14 9.07
CA ASP A 159 20.54 13.15 8.80
C ASP A 159 20.04 11.73 9.03
N LEU A 160 19.43 11.45 10.19
CA LEU A 160 18.82 10.14 10.47
C LEU A 160 17.68 9.79 9.49
N SER A 161 16.92 10.80 9.06
CA SER A 161 15.86 10.65 8.07
C SER A 161 16.43 10.29 6.70
N ASN A 162 17.48 10.98 6.24
CA ASN A 162 18.13 10.71 4.96
C ASN A 162 18.84 9.35 4.96
N GLU A 163 19.53 8.98 6.03
CA GLU A 163 20.13 7.66 6.20
C GLU A 163 19.08 6.55 6.13
N LEU A 164 17.89 6.77 6.68
CA LEU A 164 16.78 5.84 6.52
C LEU A 164 16.28 5.79 5.07
N PHE A 165 16.12 6.93 4.40
CA PHE A 165 15.62 6.97 3.02
C PHE A 165 16.56 6.29 2.03
N THR A 166 17.88 6.44 2.17
CA THR A 166 18.88 5.79 1.30
C THR A 166 18.87 4.26 1.39
N ILE A 167 18.31 3.70 2.46
CA ILE A 167 18.18 2.25 2.62
C ILE A 167 17.22 1.68 1.57
N PHE A 168 16.12 2.36 1.25
CA PHE A 168 15.08 1.81 0.39
C PHE A 168 14.87 2.55 -0.94
N LEU A 169 15.27 3.82 -1.05
CA LEU A 169 15.27 4.57 -2.30
C LEU A 169 16.48 4.20 -3.17
N ASP A 170 16.39 4.49 -4.46
CA ASP A 170 17.53 4.43 -5.37
C ASP A 170 18.41 5.71 -5.25
N ASP A 171 19.56 5.71 -5.94
CA ASP A 171 20.53 6.82 -5.91
C ASP A 171 19.94 8.20 -6.28
N THR A 172 18.82 8.25 -7.01
CA THR A 172 18.15 9.53 -7.33
C THR A 172 17.45 10.16 -6.14
N MET A 173 17.29 9.43 -5.02
CA MET A 173 16.55 9.84 -3.82
C MET A 173 15.11 10.27 -4.13
N SER A 174 14.53 9.70 -5.19
CA SER A 174 13.17 10.01 -5.63
C SER A 174 12.13 9.35 -4.73
N TYR A 175 11.55 10.11 -3.81
CA TYR A 175 10.39 9.65 -3.00
C TYR A 175 9.06 9.91 -3.73
N SER A 176 8.93 9.37 -4.94
CA SER A 176 7.75 9.46 -5.81
C SER A 176 7.66 8.22 -6.72
N SER A 177 6.51 8.00 -7.36
CA SER A 177 6.30 6.89 -8.31
C SER A 177 7.31 6.92 -9.46
N GLY A 178 7.96 5.79 -9.79
CA GLY A 178 8.68 5.62 -11.06
C GLY A 178 7.73 5.34 -12.23
N VAL A 179 8.24 5.23 -13.46
CA VAL A 179 7.47 4.75 -14.63
C VAL A 179 8.18 3.55 -15.24
N PHE A 180 7.55 2.37 -15.10
CA PHE A 180 8.13 1.08 -15.48
C PHE A 180 7.67 0.62 -16.86
N LYS A 181 8.55 -0.04 -17.61
CA LYS A 181 8.20 -0.73 -18.86
C LYS A 181 7.91 -2.22 -18.67
N SER A 182 8.51 -2.82 -17.64
CA SER A 182 8.36 -4.22 -17.27
C SER A 182 8.46 -4.39 -15.75
N ASP A 183 7.99 -5.53 -15.25
CA ASP A 183 7.92 -5.81 -13.81
C ASP A 183 9.32 -5.94 -13.15
N ASP A 184 10.32 -6.40 -13.91
CA ASP A 184 11.69 -6.66 -13.43
C ASP A 184 12.66 -5.46 -13.57
N GLU A 185 12.16 -4.31 -14.00
CA GLU A 185 13.01 -3.17 -14.28
C GLU A 185 13.53 -2.48 -13.01
N GLU A 186 14.80 -2.06 -13.04
CA GLU A 186 15.43 -1.38 -11.91
C GLU A 186 14.74 -0.06 -11.55
N LEU A 187 14.61 0.20 -10.25
CA LEU A 187 13.97 1.40 -9.70
C LEU A 187 14.59 2.69 -10.27
N LYS A 188 15.93 2.77 -10.35
CA LYS A 188 16.66 3.92 -10.88
C LYS A 188 16.28 4.23 -12.33
N ILE A 189 16.17 3.20 -13.17
CA ILE A 189 15.79 3.35 -14.57
C ILE A 189 14.35 3.88 -14.68
N ALA A 190 13.43 3.34 -13.87
CA ALA A 190 12.04 3.80 -13.83
C ALA A 190 11.89 5.25 -13.33
N GLN A 191 12.70 5.66 -12.34
CA GLN A 191 12.73 7.04 -11.84
C GLN A 191 13.28 8.03 -12.86
N MET A 192 14.39 7.68 -13.51
CA MET A 192 14.96 8.51 -14.58
C MET A 192 13.99 8.63 -15.74
N ARG A 193 13.29 7.54 -16.12
CA ARG A 193 12.26 7.59 -17.16
C ARG A 193 11.13 8.55 -16.82
N LYS A 194 10.62 8.52 -15.59
CA LYS A 194 9.60 9.47 -15.14
C LYS A 194 10.07 10.90 -15.38
N ILE A 195 11.32 11.23 -15.03
CA ILE A 195 11.89 12.56 -15.24
C ILE A 195 11.94 12.90 -16.73
N TYR A 196 12.43 12.01 -17.59
CA TYR A 196 12.45 12.24 -19.04
C TYR A 196 11.05 12.47 -19.63
N LEU A 197 10.07 11.63 -19.25
CA LEU A 197 8.68 11.79 -19.69
C LEU A 197 8.06 13.12 -19.22
N LEU A 198 8.38 13.56 -18.00
CA LEU A 198 7.94 14.86 -17.51
C LEU A 198 8.59 16.00 -18.30
N ILE A 199 9.90 15.93 -18.57
CA ILE A 199 10.61 16.95 -19.37
C ILE A 199 10.00 17.04 -20.78
N GLU A 200 9.78 15.91 -21.45
CA GLU A 200 9.13 15.85 -22.77
C GLU A 200 7.74 16.47 -22.77
N LYS A 201 6.97 16.30 -21.67
CA LYS A 201 5.64 16.89 -21.50
C LYS A 201 5.68 18.40 -21.16
N THR A 202 6.78 18.93 -20.62
CA THR A 202 6.88 20.31 -20.09
C THR A 202 7.15 21.41 -21.11
N ALA A 203 7.09 21.14 -22.42
CA ALA A 203 7.28 22.18 -23.43
C ALA A 203 6.19 23.28 -23.42
N TYR A 204 5.14 23.15 -22.63
CA TYR A 204 3.97 24.03 -22.66
C TYR A 204 3.45 24.29 -21.24
N LEU A 205 3.25 25.57 -20.87
CA LEU A 205 2.71 25.98 -19.57
C LEU A 205 1.60 27.03 -19.78
N SER A 206 0.32 26.61 -19.61
CA SER A 206 -0.86 27.41 -19.22
C SER A 206 -2.10 26.49 -19.17
N CYS A 207 -3.29 26.97 -18.78
CA CYS A 207 -4.34 26.21 -18.08
C CYS A 207 -5.29 25.28 -18.87
N SER A 208 -5.10 24.93 -20.15
CA SER A 208 -5.96 23.90 -20.81
C SER A 208 -5.41 22.50 -20.61
N ILE A 209 -6.22 21.54 -20.15
CA ILE A 209 -5.78 20.15 -19.99
C ILE A 209 -5.66 19.51 -21.37
N GLU A 210 -4.46 19.06 -21.75
CA GLU A 210 -4.20 18.36 -23.02
C GLU A 210 -4.15 16.85 -22.85
N ASN A 211 -3.60 16.38 -21.73
CA ASN A 211 -3.41 14.96 -21.48
C ASN A 211 -3.52 14.64 -19.99
N VAL A 212 -4.17 13.53 -19.67
CA VAL A 212 -4.31 12.99 -18.31
C VAL A 212 -3.95 11.51 -18.35
N GLU A 213 -2.90 11.14 -17.63
CA GLU A 213 -2.42 9.76 -17.57
C GLU A 213 -2.41 9.27 -16.11
N ASN A 214 -3.06 8.15 -15.83
CA ASN A 214 -3.02 7.51 -14.50
C ASN A 214 -1.83 6.54 -14.42
N ILE A 215 -0.80 6.94 -13.70
CA ILE A 215 0.41 6.16 -13.42
C ILE A 215 0.34 5.38 -12.09
N GLY A 216 -0.82 5.32 -11.44
CA GLY A 216 -0.98 4.70 -10.12
C GLY A 216 -0.48 3.25 -10.03
N ILE A 217 -0.59 2.48 -11.12
CA ILE A 217 -0.08 1.10 -11.15
C ILE A 217 1.45 1.03 -11.05
N HIS A 218 2.16 2.06 -11.54
CA HIS A 218 3.62 2.15 -11.38
C HIS A 218 4.00 2.51 -9.95
N TYR A 219 3.13 3.20 -9.22
CA TYR A 219 3.35 3.49 -7.80
C TYR A 219 3.26 2.21 -6.97
N TYR A 220 2.35 1.29 -7.31
CA TYR A 220 2.34 -0.05 -6.72
C TYR A 220 3.71 -0.74 -6.86
N GLN A 221 4.28 -0.78 -8.07
CA GLN A 221 5.57 -1.41 -8.31
C GLN A 221 6.71 -0.69 -7.56
N THR A 222 6.70 0.64 -7.55
CA THR A 222 7.63 1.47 -6.76
C THR A 222 7.62 1.08 -5.28
N LEU A 223 6.43 0.98 -4.67
CA LEU A 223 6.26 0.60 -3.26
C LEU A 223 6.71 -0.83 -2.97
N ARG A 224 6.52 -1.76 -3.92
CA ARG A 224 7.03 -3.14 -3.80
C ARG A 224 8.55 -3.17 -3.79
N LEU A 225 9.20 -2.39 -4.66
CA LEU A 225 10.67 -2.28 -4.69
C LEU A 225 11.21 -1.59 -3.43
N TRP A 226 10.58 -0.52 -2.96
CA TRP A 226 10.95 0.12 -1.69
C TRP A 226 10.85 -0.85 -0.52
N ARG A 227 9.74 -1.60 -0.41
CA ARG A 227 9.58 -2.63 0.61
C ARG A 227 10.67 -3.69 0.53
N LYS A 228 10.96 -4.20 -0.69
CA LYS A 228 12.02 -5.20 -0.91
C LYS A 228 13.37 -4.68 -0.42
N ASN A 229 13.77 -3.48 -0.87
CA ASN A 229 15.04 -2.86 -0.47
C ASN A 229 15.13 -2.65 1.05
N PHE A 230 14.02 -2.20 1.67
CA PHE A 230 13.92 -1.98 3.12
C PHE A 230 14.18 -3.26 3.91
N PHE A 231 13.59 -4.39 3.50
CA PHE A 231 13.77 -5.67 4.18
C PHE A 231 15.11 -6.35 3.87
N GLU A 232 15.65 -6.23 2.65
CA GLU A 232 16.99 -6.71 2.30
C GLU A 232 18.09 -6.03 3.12
N ARG A 233 17.86 -4.77 3.53
CA ARG A 233 18.79 -3.96 4.32
C ARG A 233 18.31 -3.72 5.75
N GLN A 234 17.40 -4.55 6.26
CA GLN A 234 16.82 -4.37 7.60
C GLN A 234 17.87 -4.27 8.72
N LYS A 235 19.02 -4.95 8.58
CA LYS A 235 20.10 -4.85 9.55
C LYS A 235 20.62 -3.40 9.69
N GLN A 236 20.75 -2.67 8.59
CA GLN A 236 21.18 -1.26 8.62
C GLN A 236 20.16 -0.39 9.37
N ILE A 237 18.87 -0.69 9.24
CA ILE A 237 17.78 -0.01 9.96
C ILE A 237 17.91 -0.23 11.47
N THR A 238 18.20 -1.47 11.90
CA THR A 238 18.45 -1.79 13.31
C THR A 238 19.72 -1.12 13.82
N ASP A 239 20.79 -1.07 13.01
CA ASP A 239 22.06 -0.42 13.36
C ASP A 239 21.91 1.12 13.53
N LEU A 240 20.96 1.74 12.81
CA LEU A 240 20.56 3.14 12.99
C LEU A 240 19.73 3.39 14.27
N GLY A 241 19.37 2.33 15.01
CA GLY A 241 18.64 2.41 16.28
C GLY A 241 17.12 2.32 16.17
N PHE A 242 16.57 1.95 15.01
CA PHE A 242 15.13 1.72 14.85
C PHE A 242 14.71 0.33 15.35
N ASP A 243 13.63 0.28 16.13
CA ASP A 243 13.12 -0.96 16.73
C ASP A 243 12.17 -1.75 15.80
N ASP A 244 11.80 -2.97 16.21
CA ASP A 244 10.89 -3.82 15.44
C ASP A 244 9.50 -3.20 15.25
N ARG A 245 9.09 -2.31 16.16
CA ARG A 245 7.81 -1.60 16.06
C ARG A 245 7.85 -0.61 14.91
N PHE A 246 8.96 0.10 14.72
CA PHE A 246 9.20 0.96 13.58
C PHE A 246 9.20 0.16 12.27
N VAL A 247 9.93 -0.97 12.23
CA VAL A 247 9.97 -1.87 11.05
C VAL A 247 8.56 -2.31 10.65
N ARG A 248 7.73 -2.78 11.60
CA ARG A 248 6.34 -3.16 11.33
C ARG A 248 5.47 -1.98 10.88
N THR A 249 5.77 -0.77 11.34
CA THR A 249 5.07 0.44 10.90
C THR A 249 5.39 0.74 9.44
N CYS A 250 6.66 0.74 9.05
CA CYS A 250 7.08 0.92 7.66
C CYS A 250 6.55 -0.17 6.74
N GLU A 251 6.57 -1.43 7.17
CA GLU A 251 5.98 -2.53 6.43
C GLU A 251 4.48 -2.32 6.18
N TYR A 252 3.73 -1.97 7.24
CA TYR A 252 2.31 -1.69 7.12
C TYR A 252 2.05 -0.54 6.14
N TYR A 253 2.86 0.51 6.19
CA TYR A 253 2.79 1.63 5.25
C TYR A 253 2.97 1.19 3.80
N PHE A 254 4.05 0.47 3.50
CA PHE A 254 4.35 0.04 2.13
C PHE A 254 3.22 -0.84 1.58
N ASP A 255 2.76 -1.83 2.34
CA ASP A 255 1.71 -2.75 1.90
C ASP A 255 0.33 -2.08 1.82
N TYR A 256 0.00 -1.19 2.74
CA TYR A 256 -1.25 -0.43 2.71
C TYR A 256 -1.34 0.48 1.49
N CYS A 257 -0.27 1.26 1.23
CA CYS A 257 -0.22 2.12 0.05
C CYS A 257 -0.20 1.30 -1.24
N ALA A 258 0.58 0.21 -1.29
CA ALA A 258 0.64 -0.66 -2.46
C ALA A 258 -0.74 -1.27 -2.76
N ALA A 259 -1.46 -1.75 -1.74
CA ALA A 259 -2.83 -2.24 -1.90
C ALA A 259 -3.73 -1.16 -2.50
N GLY A 260 -3.72 0.07 -1.96
CA GLY A 260 -4.55 1.18 -2.43
C GLY A 260 -4.34 1.52 -3.92
N PHE A 261 -3.10 1.49 -4.40
CA PHE A 261 -2.80 1.66 -5.83
C PHE A 261 -3.17 0.44 -6.67
N LYS A 262 -2.91 -0.77 -6.18
CA LYS A 262 -3.20 -2.03 -6.92
C LYS A 262 -4.70 -2.24 -7.10
N THR A 263 -5.51 -1.89 -6.09
CA THR A 263 -6.98 -1.95 -6.14
C THR A 263 -7.60 -0.75 -6.87
N ARG A 264 -6.80 0.22 -7.33
CA ARG A 264 -7.25 1.48 -7.95
C ARG A 264 -8.15 2.33 -7.05
N THR A 265 -8.06 2.13 -5.73
CA THR A 265 -8.74 2.98 -4.74
C THR A 265 -8.07 4.35 -4.65
N VAL A 266 -6.77 4.39 -4.92
CA VAL A 266 -5.98 5.61 -5.08
C VAL A 266 -5.40 5.62 -6.51
N GLY A 267 -5.39 6.79 -7.12
CA GLY A 267 -4.72 7.03 -8.40
C GLY A 267 -3.55 8.00 -8.23
N ASP A 268 -2.61 7.95 -9.17
CA ASP A 268 -1.54 8.94 -9.31
C ASP A 268 -1.56 9.42 -10.76
N TYR A 269 -1.64 10.73 -10.97
CA TYR A 269 -1.95 11.30 -12.28
C TYR A 269 -0.86 12.27 -12.74
N GLN A 270 -0.42 12.10 -13.98
CA GLN A 270 0.33 13.13 -14.70
C GLN A 270 -0.63 13.89 -15.59
N ILE A 271 -0.75 15.20 -15.36
CA ILE A 271 -1.65 16.10 -16.10
C ILE A 271 -0.79 17.11 -16.86
N VAL A 272 -0.97 17.17 -18.18
CA VAL A 272 -0.30 18.14 -19.06
C VAL A 272 -1.25 19.29 -19.34
N PHE A 273 -0.75 20.51 -19.21
CA PHE A 273 -1.50 21.73 -19.42
C PHE A 273 -0.89 22.56 -20.57
N SER A 274 -1.68 23.14 -21.48
CA SER A 274 -1.21 24.04 -22.55
C SER A 274 -1.89 25.40 -22.58
N ARG A 275 -1.31 26.35 -23.33
CA ARG A 275 -1.89 27.68 -23.49
C ARG A 275 -2.86 27.73 -24.66
N PRO A 276 -4.02 28.41 -24.53
CA PRO A 276 -4.77 28.88 -25.68
C PRO A 276 -3.85 29.69 -26.62
N GLY A 277 -3.85 29.34 -27.91
CA GLY A 277 -2.96 29.97 -28.90
C GLY A 277 -1.51 29.49 -28.84
N ASN A 278 -1.27 28.24 -28.42
CA ASN A 278 0.03 27.60 -28.54
C ASN A 278 0.39 27.37 -30.01
N VAL A 279 1.12 28.30 -30.61
CA VAL A 279 1.53 28.23 -32.03
C VAL A 279 2.44 27.04 -32.32
N ILE A 280 3.12 26.48 -31.31
CA ILE A 280 3.95 25.28 -31.50
C ILE A 280 3.07 24.06 -31.83
N ALA A 281 1.88 23.96 -31.22
CA ALA A 281 0.91 22.89 -31.53
C ALA A 281 0.33 23.00 -32.95
N LEU A 282 0.43 24.17 -33.60
CA LEU A 282 0.01 24.36 -34.99
C LEU A 282 1.07 23.90 -36.01
N GLY A 283 2.33 23.72 -35.57
CA GLY A 283 3.46 23.42 -36.46
C GLY A 283 4.00 22.00 -36.36
N ASP A 284 3.51 21.20 -35.41
CA ASP A 284 4.02 19.86 -35.14
C ASP A 284 2.85 18.88 -34.98
N ASP A 285 2.53 18.11 -36.02
CA ASP A 285 1.48 17.08 -35.97
C ASP A 285 1.80 15.95 -34.98
N SER A 286 3.08 15.84 -34.55
CA SER A 286 3.47 14.89 -33.50
C SER A 286 2.75 15.16 -32.18
N PHE A 287 2.21 16.38 -32.00
CA PHE A 287 1.43 16.82 -30.85
C PHE A 287 0.19 15.94 -30.58
N TYR A 288 -0.41 15.37 -31.62
CA TYR A 288 -1.58 14.49 -31.49
C TYR A 288 -1.20 13.01 -31.32
N SER A 289 0.03 12.64 -31.66
CA SER A 289 0.51 11.28 -31.51
C SER A 289 1.10 11.08 -30.12
N SER A 290 0.34 10.46 -29.21
CA SER A 290 0.89 10.08 -27.91
C SER A 290 2.18 9.26 -28.11
N PRO A 291 3.20 9.37 -27.25
CA PRO A 291 4.43 8.57 -27.36
C PRO A 291 4.14 7.04 -27.38
N LEU A 292 3.00 6.62 -26.82
CA LEU A 292 2.51 5.24 -26.88
C LEU A 292 1.89 4.88 -28.24
N THR A 293 1.36 5.86 -28.97
CA THR A 293 0.77 5.70 -30.31
C THR A 293 1.87 5.55 -31.37
N GLN A 294 2.95 6.33 -31.27
CA GLN A 294 4.12 6.17 -32.15
C GLN A 294 4.81 4.81 -31.95
N LYS A 295 4.87 4.30 -30.71
CA LYS A 295 5.40 2.96 -30.44
C LYS A 295 4.54 1.82 -30.99
N LYS A 296 3.21 1.96 -30.98
CA LYS A 296 2.33 0.98 -31.62
C LYS A 296 2.50 0.95 -33.14
N GLN A 297 2.67 2.10 -33.79
CA GLN A 297 2.96 2.15 -35.23
C GLN A 297 4.33 1.58 -35.58
N LEU A 298 5.37 1.85 -34.79
CA LEU A 298 6.70 1.26 -35.01
C LEU A 298 6.73 -0.26 -34.79
N GLN A 299 5.92 -0.80 -33.88
CA GLN A 299 5.79 -2.25 -33.70
C GLN A 299 4.92 -2.92 -34.78
N MET A 300 3.91 -2.26 -35.32
CA MET A 300 3.11 -2.81 -36.43
C MET A 300 3.90 -2.81 -37.75
N ASN A 301 4.70 -1.78 -38.02
CA ASN A 301 5.50 -1.71 -39.24
C ASN A 301 6.63 -2.74 -39.30
N HIS A 302 7.02 -3.35 -38.16
CA HIS A 302 8.03 -4.41 -38.13
C HIS A 302 7.46 -5.83 -38.31
N PHE A 303 6.13 -5.98 -38.38
CA PHE A 303 5.47 -7.25 -38.68
C PHE A 303 4.94 -7.36 -40.12
N ASP A 304 4.93 -6.24 -40.88
CA ASP A 304 4.46 -6.18 -42.27
C ASP A 304 5.58 -5.93 -43.31
N SER A 305 6.84 -6.26 -42.97
CA SER A 305 8.01 -6.25 -43.88
C SER A 305 8.71 -7.61 -43.89
#